data_AF-A0A8G0LMC0-F1
#
_entry.id   AF-A0A8G0LMC0-F1
#
_cell.length_a   1.000
_cell.length_b   1.000
_cell.length_c   1.000
_cell.angle_alpha   90.00
_cell.angle_beta   90.00
_cell.angle_gamma   90.00
#
_symmetry.space_group_name_H-M   'P 1'
#
loop_
_entity.id
_entity.type
_entity.pdbx_description
1 polymer ?
#
loop_
_entity_poly.entity_id
_entity_poly.type
_entity_poly.pdbx_seq_one_letter_code
_entity_poly.pdbx_strand_id
1 'polypeptide(L)'
;MEEGPFDSEQSELQWWDRLPSVPAITTLLLRQQNRRRWKPKSLAHMFARFPRLQEVHYEPWREWNFKQGLTDRQYQYLFKSIQRFNGNLKRLVVFENFNQQYPRSMQRFPFGVEVSRRDIIRKPAPAVSRVVALTSLKLEHLAASFIVDASHFFNIEPSWEWPNLASLVLTSKLLEPDKSPTEIGAMLQAAAAVATKMPQLKTMEIWNGRKGVAALFKYQVFHDVQQARIIWRGTWEYIMEPSVVRAWEAFVQQHHGWRLDLTQELLDEAAIKSHGDAIGYLMLSGQVIRPISLQQIRIEQRALKGVGQCQND
;
A
#
# COMPACT_ATOMS: atom_id res chain seq x y z
N MET A 1 -4.73 1.97 30.90
CA MET A 1 -3.47 2.03 30.12
C MET A 1 -2.38 1.86 31.15
N GLU A 2 -1.63 0.76 31.13
CA GLU A 2 -0.44 0.65 31.96
C GLU A 2 0.53 1.76 31.55
N GLU A 3 1.08 2.46 32.55
CA GLU A 3 2.14 3.45 32.34
C GLU A 3 3.32 2.72 31.68
N GLY A 4 3.67 3.16 30.47
CA GLY A 4 4.89 2.70 29.82
C GLY A 4 6.11 3.18 30.59
N PRO A 5 7.33 2.76 30.22
CA PRO A 5 8.56 3.12 30.93
C PRO A 5 8.95 4.61 30.81
N PHE A 6 8.10 5.45 30.22
CA PHE A 6 8.35 6.86 29.96
C PHE A 6 7.17 7.71 30.43
N ASP A 7 7.49 8.79 31.17
CA ASP A 7 6.50 9.73 31.70
C ASP A 7 5.74 10.52 30.62
N SER A 8 6.26 10.56 29.38
CA SER A 8 5.64 11.28 28.26
C SER A 8 6.08 10.74 26.89
N GLU A 9 5.35 11.10 25.83
CA GLU A 9 5.81 10.85 24.45
C GLU A 9 7.14 11.57 24.18
N GLN A 10 7.33 12.77 24.72
CA GLN A 10 8.56 13.55 24.49
C GLN A 10 9.79 12.90 25.12
N SER A 11 9.66 12.33 26.33
CA SER A 11 10.77 11.63 26.98
C SER A 11 11.14 10.34 26.25
N GLU A 12 10.16 9.61 25.69
CA GLU A 12 10.42 8.47 24.80
C GLU A 12 11.23 8.88 23.56
N LEU A 13 10.85 9.96 22.87
CA LEU A 13 11.54 10.42 21.67
C LEU A 13 12.96 10.92 21.97
N GLN A 14 13.14 11.67 23.07
CA GLN A 14 14.46 12.09 23.52
C GLN A 14 15.36 10.90 23.88
N TRP A 15 14.79 9.82 24.44
CA TRP A 15 15.53 8.60 24.72
C TRP A 15 16.05 7.97 23.43
N TRP A 16 15.21 7.84 22.38
CA TRP A 16 15.65 7.36 21.06
C TRP A 16 16.76 8.23 20.47
N ASP A 17 16.68 9.54 20.62
CA ASP A 17 17.66 10.48 20.10
C ASP A 17 19.03 10.42 20.81
N ARG A 18 19.08 9.86 22.02
CA ARG A 18 20.34 9.64 22.76
C ARG A 18 21.02 8.33 22.40
N LEU A 19 20.31 7.41 21.74
CA LEU A 19 20.92 6.14 21.33
C LEU A 19 21.99 6.38 20.25
N PRO A 20 23.10 5.62 20.28
CA PRO A 20 24.14 5.72 19.28
C PRO A 20 23.61 5.29 17.90
N SER A 21 24.24 5.79 16.84
CA SER A 21 23.98 5.27 15.50
C SER A 21 24.39 3.80 15.42
N VAL A 22 23.61 3.01 14.69
CA VAL A 22 23.82 1.57 14.48
C VAL A 22 23.96 1.29 12.98
N PRO A 23 25.18 1.44 12.40
CA PRO A 23 25.41 1.23 10.98
C PRO A 23 25.25 -0.23 10.54
N ALA A 24 25.25 -1.18 11.47
CA ALA A 24 25.08 -2.61 11.17
C ALA A 24 23.67 -2.94 10.65
N ILE A 25 22.68 -2.09 10.90
CA ILE A 25 21.30 -2.34 10.47
C ILE A 25 21.11 -1.84 9.04
N THR A 26 20.97 -2.79 8.11
CA THR A 26 20.71 -2.55 6.68
C THR A 26 19.27 -2.89 6.30
N THR A 27 18.61 -3.77 7.03
CA THR A 27 17.23 -4.20 6.78
C THR A 27 16.45 -4.20 8.07
N LEU A 28 15.23 -3.66 8.03
CA LEU A 28 14.30 -3.68 9.15
C LEU A 28 12.99 -4.36 8.76
N LEU A 29 12.54 -5.29 9.61
CA LEU A 29 11.31 -6.04 9.42
C LEU A 29 10.41 -5.92 10.66
N LEU A 30 9.28 -5.23 10.49
CA LEU A 30 8.24 -5.03 11.50
C LEU A 30 6.95 -5.72 11.03
N ARG A 31 6.80 -7.00 11.38
CA ARG A 31 5.67 -7.85 10.95
C ARG A 31 4.40 -7.64 11.77
N GLN A 32 3.30 -8.11 11.21
CA GLN A 32 1.95 -8.06 11.79
C GLN A 32 1.71 -8.95 13.04
N GLN A 33 2.74 -9.51 13.69
CA GLN A 33 2.61 -10.62 14.66
C GLN A 33 1.71 -10.34 15.86
N ASN A 34 1.59 -9.07 16.30
CA ASN A 34 0.86 -8.74 17.54
C ASN A 34 -0.42 -7.94 17.32
N ARG A 35 -0.88 -7.72 16.07
CA ARG A 35 -1.94 -6.74 15.71
C ARG A 35 -1.72 -5.36 16.35
N ARG A 36 -0.46 -5.04 16.65
CA ARG A 36 -0.01 -3.79 17.27
C ARG A 36 0.69 -2.95 16.21
N ARG A 37 0.58 -1.64 16.39
CA ARG A 37 1.26 -0.62 15.60
C ARG A 37 2.32 0.02 16.48
N TRP A 38 3.55 0.12 15.97
CA TRP A 38 4.54 1.00 16.58
C TRP A 38 4.14 2.45 16.32
N LYS A 39 4.26 3.32 17.33
CA LYS A 39 4.02 4.75 17.14
C LYS A 39 4.90 5.24 15.98
N PRO A 40 4.35 5.83 14.91
CA PRO A 40 5.16 6.25 13.77
C PRO A 40 6.25 7.27 14.15
N LYS A 41 6.03 8.09 15.19
CA LYS A 41 7.10 8.94 15.74
C LYS A 41 8.26 8.13 16.33
N SER A 42 8.00 7.14 17.17
CA SER A 42 9.07 6.28 17.70
C SER A 42 9.85 5.58 16.59
N LEU A 43 9.17 5.11 15.54
CA LEU A 43 9.83 4.57 14.34
C LEU A 43 10.72 5.60 13.64
N ALA A 44 10.27 6.85 13.54
CA ALA A 44 11.01 7.92 12.89
C ALA A 44 12.36 8.19 13.57
N HIS A 45 12.37 8.23 14.91
CA HIS A 45 13.59 8.43 15.68
C HIS A 45 14.48 7.18 15.68
N MET A 46 13.88 5.98 15.76
CA MET A 46 14.60 4.72 15.64
C MET A 46 15.29 4.59 14.26
N PHE A 47 14.59 4.86 13.17
CA PHE A 47 15.14 4.74 11.80
C PHE A 47 16.27 5.75 11.55
N ALA A 48 16.19 6.92 12.17
CA ALA A 48 17.27 7.91 12.11
C ALA A 48 18.57 7.43 12.77
N ARG A 49 18.53 6.36 13.59
CA ARG A 49 19.74 5.70 14.13
C ARG A 49 20.38 4.71 13.16
N PHE A 50 19.75 4.39 12.02
CA PHE A 50 20.23 3.35 11.09
C PHE A 50 20.75 3.99 9.78
N PRO A 51 21.98 4.54 9.76
CA PRO A 51 22.49 5.32 8.62
C PRO A 51 22.70 4.48 7.35
N ARG A 52 22.83 3.15 7.48
CA ARG A 52 23.00 2.21 6.36
C ARG A 52 21.72 1.44 6.03
N LEU A 53 20.56 1.89 6.51
CA LEU A 53 19.28 1.25 6.21
C LEU A 53 18.98 1.32 4.72
N GLN A 54 18.81 0.15 4.10
CA GLN A 54 18.53 -0.04 2.68
C GLN A 54 17.12 -0.61 2.45
N GLU A 55 16.57 -1.38 3.38
CA GLU A 55 15.26 -2.00 3.22
C GLU A 55 14.39 -1.89 4.48
N VAL A 56 13.13 -1.51 4.30
CA VAL A 56 12.12 -1.49 5.37
C VAL A 56 10.89 -2.26 4.91
N HIS A 57 10.50 -3.24 5.73
CA HIS A 57 9.21 -3.92 5.64
C HIS A 57 8.41 -3.63 6.91
N TYR A 58 7.31 -2.90 6.76
CA TYR A 58 6.46 -2.48 7.86
C TYR A 58 5.01 -2.89 7.63
N GLU A 59 4.46 -3.71 8.52
CA GLU A 59 3.12 -4.28 8.40
C GLU A 59 2.24 -3.87 9.60
N PRO A 60 1.92 -2.57 9.75
CA PRO A 60 1.11 -2.09 10.87
C PRO A 60 -0.33 -2.58 10.78
N TRP A 61 -0.95 -2.81 11.93
CA TRP A 61 -2.41 -2.89 11.99
C TRP A 61 -3.03 -1.50 11.80
N ARG A 62 -4.14 -1.37 11.06
CA ARG A 62 -4.86 -0.10 10.89
C ARG A 62 -5.41 0.44 12.21
N GLU A 63 -5.42 1.77 12.36
CA GLU A 63 -6.20 2.40 13.43
C GLU A 63 -7.68 2.47 13.07
N TRP A 64 -8.49 2.60 14.12
CA TRP A 64 -9.90 2.89 14.00
C TRP A 64 -10.11 4.38 13.70
N ASN A 65 -11.24 4.71 13.08
CA ASN A 65 -11.46 6.02 12.45
C ASN A 65 -11.25 7.21 13.39
N PHE A 66 -11.67 7.14 14.65
CA PHE A 66 -11.51 8.22 15.62
C PHE A 66 -10.04 8.55 15.93
N LYS A 67 -9.10 7.64 15.68
CA LYS A 67 -7.63 7.87 15.79
C LYS A 67 -6.92 8.01 14.46
N GLN A 68 -7.63 7.86 13.33
CA GLN A 68 -7.02 7.86 12.00
C GLN A 68 -6.31 9.18 11.72
N GLY A 69 -6.97 10.32 11.95
CA GLY A 69 -6.39 11.64 11.68
C GLY A 69 -5.11 11.92 12.48
N LEU A 70 -5.07 11.53 13.75
CA LEU A 70 -3.86 11.63 14.58
C LEU A 70 -2.75 10.75 14.02
N THR A 71 -3.07 9.52 13.63
CA THR A 71 -2.05 8.61 13.15
C THR A 71 -1.54 8.95 11.75
N ASP A 72 -2.41 9.49 10.88
CA ASP A 72 -2.02 10.01 9.57
C ASP A 72 -1.03 11.18 9.70
N ARG A 73 -1.16 12.03 10.72
CA ARG A 73 -0.16 13.07 11.03
C ARG A 73 1.16 12.46 11.50
N GLN A 74 1.12 11.41 12.31
CA GLN A 74 2.33 10.71 12.75
C GLN A 74 3.02 9.96 11.60
N TYR A 75 2.27 9.37 10.67
CA TYR A 75 2.82 8.79 9.44
C TYR A 75 3.51 9.83 8.57
N GLN A 76 2.94 11.03 8.44
CA GLN A 76 3.63 12.12 7.75
C GLN A 76 4.97 12.45 8.39
N TYR A 77 5.05 12.46 9.72
CA TYR A 77 6.31 12.65 10.43
C TYR A 77 7.32 11.53 10.14
N LEU A 78 6.87 10.27 10.18
CA LEU A 78 7.70 9.10 9.85
C LEU A 78 8.29 9.18 8.45
N PHE A 79 7.46 9.39 7.43
CA PHE A 79 7.92 9.41 6.04
C PHE A 79 8.85 10.61 5.75
N LYS A 80 8.57 11.79 6.32
CA LYS A 80 9.51 12.93 6.28
C LYS A 80 10.85 12.61 6.95
N SER A 81 10.83 11.88 8.06
CA SER A 81 12.06 11.43 8.74
C SER A 81 12.86 10.47 7.86
N ILE A 82 12.20 9.48 7.25
CA ILE A 82 12.84 8.53 6.31
C ILE A 82 13.52 9.29 5.17
N GLN A 83 12.80 10.23 4.54
CA GLN A 83 13.35 11.04 3.46
C GLN A 83 14.61 11.82 3.90
N ARG A 84 14.62 12.34 5.13
CA ARG A 84 15.70 13.18 5.66
C ARG A 84 16.92 12.37 6.08
N PHE A 85 16.73 11.23 6.74
CA PHE A 85 17.81 10.52 7.43
C PHE A 85 18.24 9.21 6.77
N ASN A 86 17.40 8.60 5.94
CA ASN A 86 17.66 7.28 5.34
C ASN A 86 17.94 7.42 3.84
N GLY A 87 18.97 8.20 3.48
CA GLY A 87 19.34 8.45 2.08
C GLY A 87 19.80 7.21 1.29
N ASN A 88 20.15 6.12 1.98
CA ASN A 88 20.55 4.84 1.39
C ASN A 88 19.37 3.87 1.20
N LEU A 89 18.15 4.27 1.57
CA LEU A 89 16.97 3.41 1.48
C LEU A 89 16.66 3.14 0.00
N LYS A 90 16.56 1.86 -0.36
CA LYS A 90 16.25 1.37 -1.72
C LYS A 90 14.85 0.77 -1.78
N ARG A 91 14.41 0.12 -0.70
CA ARG A 91 13.13 -0.59 -0.65
C ARG A 91 12.29 -0.16 0.54
N LEU A 92 11.05 0.25 0.25
CA LEU A 92 10.04 0.51 1.27
C LEU A 92 8.78 -0.30 0.97
N VAL A 93 8.43 -1.22 1.87
CA VAL A 93 7.20 -1.98 1.84
C VAL A 93 6.39 -1.63 3.08
N VAL A 94 5.22 -1.02 2.90
CA VAL A 94 4.28 -0.70 3.95
C VAL A 94 2.93 -1.33 3.65
N PHE A 95 2.45 -2.18 4.56
CA PHE A 95 1.17 -2.87 4.43
C PHE A 95 0.31 -2.60 5.66
N GLU A 96 -0.62 -1.65 5.55
CA GLU A 96 -1.56 -1.35 6.63
C GLU A 96 -2.66 -2.42 6.67
N ASN A 97 -2.48 -3.42 7.52
CA ASN A 97 -3.39 -4.55 7.58
C ASN A 97 -4.71 -4.23 8.32
N PHE A 98 -5.75 -4.99 8.00
CA PHE A 98 -7.05 -4.93 8.62
C PHE A 98 -7.75 -6.30 8.58
N ASN A 99 -8.89 -6.41 9.24
CA ASN A 99 -9.78 -7.55 9.09
C ASN A 99 -11.22 -7.07 8.97
N GLN A 100 -11.89 -7.45 7.88
CA GLN A 100 -13.25 -7.02 7.57
C GLN A 100 -14.32 -7.57 8.52
N GLN A 101 -13.99 -8.60 9.30
CA GLN A 101 -14.91 -9.27 10.22
C GLN A 101 -14.94 -8.58 11.60
N TYR A 102 -13.84 -7.96 12.05
CA TYR A 102 -13.77 -7.31 13.37
C TYR A 102 -14.74 -6.13 13.56
N PRO A 103 -14.95 -5.24 12.58
CA PRO A 103 -15.95 -4.18 12.70
C PRO A 103 -17.36 -4.73 12.96
N ARG A 104 -17.71 -5.90 12.38
CA ARG A 104 -19.02 -6.54 12.59
C ARG A 104 -19.19 -7.05 14.03
N SER A 105 -18.11 -7.56 14.63
CA SER A 105 -18.14 -8.01 16.03
C SER A 105 -18.07 -6.85 17.03
N MET A 106 -17.36 -5.76 16.71
CA MET A 106 -17.26 -4.57 17.58
C MET A 106 -18.49 -3.68 17.57
N GLN A 107 -19.33 -3.74 16.53
CA GLN A 107 -20.65 -3.09 16.54
C GLN A 107 -21.55 -3.60 17.69
N ARG A 108 -21.21 -4.74 18.33
CA ARG A 108 -22.02 -5.34 19.41
C ARG A 108 -21.58 -4.99 20.85
N PHE A 109 -20.42 -4.36 21.12
CA PHE A 109 -19.96 -4.02 22.51
C PHE A 109 -18.86 -2.92 22.55
N PRO A 110 -18.71 -2.10 23.62
CA PRO A 110 -19.65 -1.12 24.18
C PRO A 110 -18.95 0.26 24.35
N PHE A 111 -19.11 1.18 23.38
CA PHE A 111 -18.81 2.61 23.61
C PHE A 111 -19.94 3.53 23.15
N GLY A 112 -21.11 3.00 22.80
CA GLY A 112 -22.28 3.79 22.42
C GLY A 112 -22.13 4.60 21.12
N VAL A 113 -21.00 4.50 20.42
CA VAL A 113 -20.81 5.18 19.13
C VAL A 113 -21.25 4.23 18.03
N GLU A 114 -22.34 4.56 17.37
CA GLU A 114 -22.83 3.87 16.18
C GLU A 114 -21.80 4.04 15.05
N VAL A 115 -20.98 3.02 14.82
CA VAL A 115 -19.98 3.01 13.74
C VAL A 115 -20.72 2.76 12.43
N SER A 116 -20.92 3.80 11.61
CA SER A 116 -21.59 3.67 10.32
C SER A 116 -20.79 2.75 9.39
N ARG A 117 -21.43 2.12 8.38
CA ARG A 117 -20.69 1.33 7.37
C ARG A 117 -19.57 2.12 6.68
N ARG A 118 -19.74 3.44 6.53
CA ARG A 118 -18.72 4.34 5.96
C ARG A 118 -17.50 4.47 6.88
N ASP A 119 -17.67 4.19 8.18
CA ASP A 119 -16.61 4.24 9.18
C ASP A 119 -15.75 2.97 9.24
N ILE A 120 -16.12 1.94 8.48
CA ILE A 120 -15.40 0.66 8.49
C ILE A 120 -14.26 0.66 7.47
N ILE A 121 -14.35 1.47 6.41
CA ILE A 121 -13.40 1.46 5.31
C ILE A 121 -12.40 2.61 5.47
N ARG A 122 -11.12 2.27 5.65
CA ARG A 122 -10.00 3.22 5.68
C ARG A 122 -10.09 4.17 4.49
N LYS A 123 -10.01 5.48 4.74
CA LYS A 123 -9.84 6.51 3.71
C LYS A 123 -8.41 7.04 3.82
N PRO A 124 -7.48 6.64 2.93
CA PRO A 124 -6.13 7.18 2.93
C PRO A 124 -6.15 8.72 2.87
N ALA A 125 -5.40 9.37 3.75
CA ALA A 125 -5.31 10.83 3.74
C ALA A 125 -4.43 11.29 2.57
N PRO A 126 -4.85 12.29 1.76
CA PRO A 126 -4.05 12.80 0.65
C PRO A 126 -2.63 13.20 1.06
N ALA A 127 -2.49 13.81 2.25
CA ALA A 127 -1.19 14.21 2.79
C ALA A 127 -0.24 13.03 3.06
N VAL A 128 -0.77 11.84 3.40
CA VAL A 128 0.03 10.62 3.59
C VAL A 128 0.46 10.05 2.23
N SER A 129 -0.42 10.03 1.23
CA SER A 129 -0.02 9.63 -0.13
C SER A 129 1.09 10.53 -0.69
N ARG A 130 0.94 11.85 -0.55
CA ARG A 130 1.87 12.83 -1.08
C ARG A 130 3.26 12.75 -0.42
N VAL A 131 3.32 12.56 0.90
CA VAL A 131 4.61 12.39 1.59
C VAL A 131 5.26 11.04 1.24
N VAL A 132 4.49 9.98 1.01
CA VAL A 132 5.03 8.69 0.56
C VAL A 132 5.61 8.81 -0.86
N ALA A 133 4.95 9.54 -1.76
CA ALA A 133 5.49 9.87 -3.09
C ALA A 133 6.81 10.66 -3.00
N LEU A 134 6.85 11.69 -2.14
CA LEU A 134 8.06 12.46 -1.90
C LEU A 134 9.20 11.62 -1.27
N THR A 135 8.85 10.69 -0.38
CA THR A 135 9.81 9.78 0.26
C THR A 135 10.35 8.76 -0.74
N SER A 136 9.58 8.44 -1.78
CA SER A 136 9.92 7.40 -2.75
C SER A 136 10.84 7.83 -3.88
N LEU A 137 11.12 9.13 -4.03
CA LEU A 137 11.92 9.67 -5.15
C LEU A 137 13.29 8.99 -5.33
N LYS A 138 13.92 8.53 -4.25
CA LYS A 138 15.23 7.86 -4.29
C LYS A 138 15.17 6.33 -4.27
N LEU A 139 13.97 5.75 -4.10
CA LEU A 139 13.80 4.32 -3.94
C LEU A 139 13.92 3.58 -5.27
N GLU A 140 14.35 2.33 -5.19
CA GLU A 140 14.28 1.35 -6.29
C GLU A 140 12.95 0.60 -6.27
N HIS A 141 12.36 0.44 -5.08
CA HIS A 141 11.12 -0.32 -4.89
C HIS A 141 10.21 0.31 -3.83
N LEU A 142 8.96 0.55 -4.20
CA LEU A 142 7.90 0.97 -3.28
C LEU A 142 6.71 0.01 -3.37
N ALA A 143 6.27 -0.50 -2.23
CA ALA A 143 4.94 -1.07 -2.07
C ALA A 143 4.23 -0.38 -0.90
N ALA A 144 3.10 0.28 -1.14
CA ALA A 144 2.33 0.97 -0.12
C ALA A 144 0.86 0.56 -0.23
N SER A 145 0.46 -0.39 0.60
CA SER A 145 -0.87 -1.01 0.57
C SER A 145 -1.73 -0.50 1.73
N PHE A 146 -2.95 -0.06 1.39
CA PHE A 146 -4.02 0.45 2.25
C PHE A 146 -3.72 1.71 3.06
N ILE A 147 -2.45 2.10 3.20
CA ILE A 147 -2.01 3.34 3.85
C ILE A 147 -2.06 4.56 2.93
N VAL A 148 -1.98 4.35 1.62
CA VAL A 148 -2.06 5.39 0.59
C VAL A 148 -3.13 5.05 -0.45
N ASP A 149 -3.57 6.08 -1.15
CA ASP A 149 -4.37 5.95 -2.37
C ASP A 149 -3.57 6.44 -3.58
N ALA A 150 -3.59 5.66 -4.67
CA ALA A 150 -2.87 5.94 -5.91
C ALA A 150 -3.31 7.25 -6.57
N SER A 151 -4.60 7.63 -6.49
CA SER A 151 -5.08 8.90 -7.04
C SER A 151 -4.40 10.11 -6.41
N HIS A 152 -4.14 10.05 -5.10
CA HIS A 152 -3.41 11.08 -4.38
C HIS A 152 -1.90 10.98 -4.54
N PHE A 153 -1.36 9.77 -4.76
CA PHE A 153 0.06 9.54 -5.00
C PHE A 153 0.51 10.17 -6.32
N PHE A 154 -0.30 10.04 -7.38
CA PHE A 154 0.00 10.59 -8.70
C PHE A 154 -0.29 12.09 -8.84
N ASN A 155 -0.80 12.75 -7.80
CA ASN A 155 -0.88 14.21 -7.73
C ASN A 155 0.51 14.78 -7.35
N ILE A 156 1.40 14.82 -8.34
CA ILE A 156 2.84 15.09 -8.15
C ILE A 156 3.21 16.55 -8.50
N GLU A 157 4.30 17.01 -7.92
CA GLU A 157 4.91 18.28 -8.34
C GLU A 157 5.67 18.12 -9.66
N PRO A 158 5.72 19.17 -10.52
CA PRO A 158 6.44 19.12 -11.79
C PRO A 158 7.91 18.72 -11.67
N SER A 159 8.58 19.07 -10.56
CA SER A 159 9.99 18.79 -10.31
C SER A 159 10.28 17.39 -9.75
N TRP A 160 9.26 16.58 -9.45
CA TRP A 160 9.47 15.25 -8.87
C TRP A 160 9.78 14.22 -9.94
N GLU A 161 10.87 13.48 -9.73
CA GLU A 161 11.34 12.40 -10.60
C GLU A 161 11.79 11.19 -9.76
N TRP A 162 11.66 10.00 -10.33
CA TRP A 162 12.06 8.74 -9.71
C TRP A 162 13.12 8.04 -10.57
N PRO A 163 14.38 8.52 -10.55
CA PRO A 163 15.42 8.03 -11.45
C PRO A 163 15.72 6.53 -11.28
N ASN A 164 15.43 5.96 -10.11
CA ASN A 164 15.79 4.58 -9.77
C ASN A 164 14.59 3.63 -9.61
N LEU A 165 13.35 4.14 -9.59
CA LEU A 165 12.19 3.35 -9.19
C LEU A 165 11.85 2.33 -10.27
N ALA A 166 12.10 1.07 -9.97
CA ALA A 166 11.88 -0.05 -10.87
C ALA A 166 10.57 -0.80 -10.59
N SER A 167 10.05 -0.72 -9.37
CA SER A 167 8.78 -1.36 -8.99
C SER A 167 7.94 -0.46 -8.10
N LEU A 168 6.68 -0.28 -8.49
CA LEU A 168 5.69 0.51 -7.77
C LEU A 168 4.43 -0.31 -7.55
N VAL A 169 4.02 -0.50 -6.29
CA VAL A 169 2.76 -1.16 -5.93
C VAL A 169 1.96 -0.26 -4.99
N LEU A 170 0.76 0.12 -5.40
CA LEU A 170 -0.12 1.02 -4.65
C LEU A 170 -1.53 0.45 -4.56
N THR A 171 -2.26 0.83 -3.51
CA THR A 171 -3.70 0.60 -3.47
C THR A 171 -4.50 1.79 -3.99
N SER A 172 -5.68 1.54 -4.54
CA SER A 172 -6.64 2.59 -4.88
C SER A 172 -8.07 2.19 -4.53
N LYS A 173 -8.80 3.09 -3.88
CA LYS A 173 -10.23 2.91 -3.58
C LYS A 173 -11.14 3.08 -4.81
N LEU A 174 -10.59 3.58 -5.92
CA LEU A 174 -11.30 3.66 -7.19
C LEU A 174 -11.47 2.28 -7.83
N LEU A 175 -10.63 1.31 -7.49
CA LEU A 175 -10.74 -0.07 -7.96
C LEU A 175 -11.83 -0.81 -7.18
N GLU A 176 -13.08 -0.40 -7.36
CA GLU A 176 -14.29 -1.10 -6.92
C GLU A 176 -15.37 -1.02 -8.03
N PRO A 177 -16.27 -2.02 -8.17
CA PRO A 177 -17.26 -2.06 -9.26
C PRO A 177 -18.25 -0.89 -9.25
N ASP A 178 -18.47 -0.28 -8.08
CA ASP A 178 -19.43 0.81 -7.88
C ASP A 178 -18.83 2.20 -8.14
N LYS A 179 -17.56 2.27 -8.55
CA LYS A 179 -16.83 3.53 -8.77
C LYS A 179 -16.92 3.94 -10.24
N SER A 180 -16.74 5.23 -10.49
CA SER A 180 -16.85 5.79 -11.84
C SER A 180 -15.74 5.24 -12.74
N PRO A 181 -16.07 4.62 -13.90
CA PRO A 181 -15.07 4.22 -14.89
C PRO A 181 -14.19 5.38 -15.36
N THR A 182 -14.75 6.59 -15.43
CA THR A 182 -14.05 7.83 -15.77
C THR A 182 -13.03 8.23 -14.70
N GLU A 183 -13.35 8.08 -13.42
CA GLU A 183 -12.40 8.35 -12.33
C GLU A 183 -11.24 7.33 -12.33
N ILE A 184 -11.56 6.04 -12.58
CA ILE A 184 -10.53 5.01 -12.77
C ILE A 184 -9.64 5.37 -13.96
N GLY A 185 -10.23 5.73 -15.10
CA GLY A 185 -9.50 6.11 -16.31
C GLY A 185 -8.60 7.33 -16.09
N ALA A 186 -9.09 8.36 -15.41
CA ALA A 186 -8.31 9.55 -15.06
C ALA A 186 -7.11 9.20 -14.17
N MET A 187 -7.30 8.33 -13.17
CA MET A 187 -6.18 7.85 -12.34
C MET A 187 -5.16 7.06 -13.16
N LEU A 188 -5.59 6.19 -14.07
CA LEU A 188 -4.68 5.40 -14.92
C LEU A 188 -3.93 6.25 -15.95
N GLN A 189 -4.53 7.33 -16.45
CA GLN A 189 -3.85 8.32 -17.29
C GLN A 189 -2.81 9.11 -16.48
N ALA A 190 -3.15 9.53 -15.24
CA ALA A 190 -2.20 10.16 -14.34
C ALA A 190 -1.02 9.21 -14.03
N ALA A 191 -1.29 7.92 -13.83
CA ALA A 191 -0.26 6.90 -13.64
C ALA A 191 0.69 6.80 -14.85
N ALA A 192 0.15 6.80 -16.08
CA ALA A 192 0.95 6.82 -17.31
C ALA A 192 1.81 8.10 -17.42
N ALA A 193 1.25 9.26 -17.11
CA ALA A 193 1.97 10.52 -17.12
C ALA A 193 3.13 10.52 -16.11
N VAL A 194 2.91 10.00 -14.90
CA VAL A 194 3.95 9.88 -13.88
C VAL A 194 5.02 8.84 -14.28
N ALA A 195 4.65 7.77 -14.98
CA ALA A 195 5.59 6.75 -15.45
C ALA A 195 6.69 7.31 -16.35
N THR A 196 6.41 8.38 -17.12
CA THR A 196 7.43 9.11 -17.92
C THR A 196 8.59 9.67 -17.07
N LYS A 197 8.36 9.86 -15.76
CA LYS A 197 9.37 10.33 -14.80
C LYS A 197 10.04 9.19 -14.03
N MET A 198 9.86 7.94 -14.48
CA MET A 198 10.36 6.72 -13.86
C MET A 198 11.15 5.90 -14.90
N PRO A 199 12.35 6.34 -15.33
CA PRO A 199 13.06 5.74 -16.46
C PRO A 199 13.48 4.27 -16.24
N GLN A 200 13.51 3.81 -14.99
CA GLN A 200 13.86 2.42 -14.64
C GLN A 200 12.64 1.54 -14.37
N LEU A 201 11.41 2.06 -14.58
CA LEU A 201 10.17 1.37 -14.22
C LEU A 201 10.01 0.07 -15.01
N LYS A 202 9.95 -1.05 -14.26
CA LYS A 202 9.69 -2.39 -14.82
C LYS A 202 8.28 -2.87 -14.53
N THR A 203 7.77 -2.56 -13.34
CA THR A 203 6.40 -2.92 -12.94
C THR A 203 5.70 -1.79 -12.21
N MET A 204 4.43 -1.55 -12.58
CA MET A 204 3.51 -0.72 -11.83
C MET A 204 2.23 -1.50 -11.57
N GLU A 205 1.84 -1.65 -10.31
CA GLU A 205 0.66 -2.38 -9.88
C GLU A 205 -0.23 -1.47 -9.04
N ILE A 206 -1.45 -1.20 -9.51
CA ILE A 206 -2.47 -0.50 -8.74
C ILE A 206 -3.56 -1.51 -8.45
N TRP A 207 -3.82 -1.79 -7.19
CA TRP A 207 -4.72 -2.86 -6.80
C TRP A 207 -5.67 -2.48 -5.68
N ASN A 208 -6.71 -3.28 -5.50
CA ASN A 208 -7.56 -3.26 -4.32
C ASN A 208 -8.12 -4.65 -4.07
N GLY A 209 -8.44 -4.94 -2.82
CA GLY A 209 -8.84 -6.29 -2.42
C GLY A 209 -9.62 -6.30 -1.12
N ARG A 210 -10.80 -6.90 -1.16
CA ARG A 210 -11.69 -7.16 -0.03
C ARG A 210 -12.60 -8.34 -0.37
N LYS A 211 -13.31 -8.92 0.61
CA LYS A 211 -14.28 -9.99 0.34
C LYS A 211 -15.22 -9.65 -0.83
N GLY A 212 -15.25 -10.51 -1.84
CA GLY A 212 -16.04 -10.41 -3.07
C GLY A 212 -15.53 -9.42 -4.12
N VAL A 213 -14.50 -8.62 -3.81
CA VAL A 213 -14.05 -7.54 -4.69
C VAL A 213 -12.53 -7.53 -4.75
N ALA A 214 -11.98 -7.78 -5.93
CA ALA A 214 -10.55 -7.62 -6.18
C ALA A 214 -10.33 -7.08 -7.58
N ALA A 215 -9.40 -6.14 -7.74
CA ALA A 215 -8.93 -5.71 -9.05
C ALA A 215 -7.46 -5.29 -8.99
N LEU A 216 -6.80 -5.46 -10.13
CA LEU A 216 -5.42 -5.10 -10.40
C LEU A 216 -5.37 -4.49 -11.80
N PHE A 217 -4.85 -3.27 -11.87
CA PHE A 217 -4.19 -2.76 -13.06
C PHE A 217 -2.69 -3.03 -12.91
N LYS A 218 -2.09 -3.71 -13.89
CA LYS A 218 -0.66 -3.98 -13.91
C LYS A 218 -0.05 -3.56 -15.23
N TYR A 219 0.96 -2.71 -15.18
CA TYR A 219 1.90 -2.48 -16.27
C TYR A 219 3.18 -3.28 -15.99
N GLN A 220 3.69 -3.97 -17.00
CA GLN A 220 4.94 -4.72 -16.93
C GLN A 220 5.72 -4.68 -18.24
N VAL A 221 7.04 -4.55 -18.14
CA VAL A 221 7.96 -4.60 -19.28
C VAL A 221 8.66 -5.96 -19.41
N PHE A 222 8.95 -6.34 -20.65
CA PHE A 222 9.65 -7.54 -21.08
C PHE A 222 10.73 -7.11 -22.08
N HIS A 223 11.92 -6.80 -21.55
CA HIS A 223 13.02 -6.24 -22.34
C HIS A 223 13.56 -7.20 -23.40
N ASP A 224 13.52 -8.50 -23.12
CA ASP A 224 13.96 -9.59 -23.99
C ASP A 224 13.21 -9.64 -25.32
N VAL A 225 11.92 -9.28 -25.29
CA VAL A 225 11.03 -9.26 -26.46
C VAL A 225 10.57 -7.85 -26.84
N GLN A 226 11.19 -6.80 -26.26
CA GLN A 226 10.85 -5.39 -26.46
C GLN A 226 9.33 -5.14 -26.37
N GLN A 227 8.74 -5.61 -25.29
CA GLN A 227 7.29 -5.58 -25.12
C GLN A 227 6.91 -5.00 -23.76
N ALA A 228 5.85 -4.21 -23.74
CA ALA A 228 5.11 -3.88 -22.54
C ALA A 228 3.74 -4.57 -22.56
N ARG A 229 3.21 -4.87 -21.38
CA ARG A 229 1.87 -5.41 -21.21
C ARG A 229 1.12 -4.65 -20.13
N ILE A 230 -0.11 -4.28 -20.44
CA ILE A 230 -1.12 -3.89 -19.46
C ILE A 230 -2.02 -5.09 -19.21
N ILE A 231 -2.25 -5.39 -17.95
CA ILE A 231 -3.15 -6.44 -17.49
C ILE A 231 -4.20 -5.80 -16.61
N TRP A 232 -5.47 -5.97 -16.97
CA TRP A 232 -6.58 -5.83 -16.04
C TRP A 232 -6.96 -7.21 -15.52
N ARG A 233 -6.92 -7.39 -14.19
CA ARG A 233 -7.34 -8.63 -13.55
C ARG A 233 -8.26 -8.31 -12.40
N GLY A 234 -9.50 -8.78 -12.42
CA GLY A 234 -10.44 -8.43 -11.36
C GLY A 234 -11.71 -9.27 -11.33
N THR A 235 -12.53 -9.08 -10.31
CA THR A 235 -13.82 -9.77 -10.13
C THR A 235 -14.96 -9.13 -10.94
N TRP A 236 -14.63 -8.13 -11.76
CA TRP A 236 -15.53 -7.50 -12.72
C TRP A 236 -14.74 -7.07 -13.95
N GLU A 237 -15.45 -6.94 -15.06
CA GLU A 237 -14.90 -6.42 -16.30
C GLU A 237 -14.73 -4.90 -16.22
N TYR A 238 -13.60 -4.41 -16.73
CA TYR A 238 -13.36 -2.97 -16.87
C TYR A 238 -12.91 -2.69 -18.29
N ILE A 239 -13.78 -2.02 -19.05
CA ILE A 239 -13.47 -1.58 -20.40
C ILE A 239 -12.56 -0.35 -20.28
N MET A 240 -11.28 -0.53 -20.56
CA MET A 240 -10.31 0.56 -20.57
C MET A 240 -10.64 1.56 -21.69
N GLU A 241 -10.82 2.82 -21.33
CA GLU A 241 -11.08 3.86 -22.32
C GLU A 241 -9.90 4.01 -23.29
N PRO A 242 -10.15 4.32 -24.59
CA PRO A 242 -9.07 4.55 -25.56
C PRO A 242 -8.07 5.63 -25.13
N SER A 243 -8.52 6.61 -24.34
CA SER A 243 -7.68 7.66 -23.74
C SER A 243 -6.61 7.08 -22.80
N VAL A 244 -6.97 6.08 -21.99
CA VAL A 244 -6.04 5.39 -21.08
C VAL A 244 -5.02 4.61 -21.89
N VAL A 245 -5.47 3.83 -22.87
CA VAL A 245 -4.59 3.02 -23.73
C VAL A 245 -3.58 3.92 -24.45
N ARG A 246 -4.05 5.00 -25.09
CA ARG A 246 -3.17 5.97 -25.76
C ARG A 246 -2.14 6.62 -24.83
N ALA A 247 -2.51 6.92 -23.59
CA ALA A 247 -1.58 7.49 -22.62
C ALA A 247 -0.42 6.53 -22.31
N TRP A 248 -0.71 5.24 -22.18
CA TRP A 248 0.32 4.21 -21.97
C TRP A 248 1.10 3.88 -23.25
N GLU A 249 0.46 3.88 -24.43
CA GLU A 249 1.14 3.75 -25.71
C GLU A 249 2.16 4.87 -25.90
N ALA A 250 1.78 6.12 -25.63
CA ALA A 250 2.68 7.27 -25.73
C ALA A 250 3.90 7.15 -24.80
N PHE A 251 3.72 6.59 -23.60
CA PHE A 251 4.82 6.28 -22.70
C PHE A 251 5.74 5.17 -23.27
N VAL A 252 5.16 4.07 -23.77
CA VAL A 252 5.93 2.96 -24.34
C VAL A 252 6.67 3.35 -25.62
N GLN A 253 6.09 4.22 -26.46
CA GLN A 253 6.71 4.70 -27.70
C GLN A 253 7.99 5.52 -27.48
N GLN A 254 8.24 6.01 -26.26
CA GLN A 254 9.55 6.58 -25.89
C GLN A 254 10.67 5.55 -25.99
N HIS A 255 10.33 4.27 -25.92
CA HIS A 255 11.22 3.13 -26.14
C HIS A 255 11.01 2.61 -27.57
N HIS A 256 11.81 3.11 -28.53
CA HIS A 256 11.68 2.76 -29.95
C HIS A 256 11.55 1.24 -30.19
N GLY A 257 10.56 0.85 -30.99
CA GLY A 257 10.31 -0.54 -31.37
C GLY A 257 9.46 -1.34 -30.39
N TRP A 258 9.09 -0.76 -29.23
CA TRP A 258 8.30 -1.49 -28.25
C TRP A 258 6.83 -1.57 -28.62
N ARG A 259 6.23 -2.75 -28.40
CA ARG A 259 4.78 -2.98 -28.54
C ARG A 259 4.10 -2.98 -27.19
N LEU A 260 2.84 -2.53 -27.14
CA LEU A 260 2.00 -2.59 -25.95
C LEU A 260 0.85 -3.57 -26.17
N ASP A 261 0.78 -4.61 -25.33
CA ASP A 261 -0.35 -5.54 -25.30
C ASP A 261 -1.31 -5.19 -24.16
N LEU A 262 -2.60 -5.40 -24.39
CA LEU A 262 -3.64 -5.33 -23.37
C LEU A 262 -4.21 -6.73 -23.13
N THR A 263 -4.26 -7.17 -21.88
CA THR A 263 -4.86 -8.44 -21.46
C THR A 263 -5.89 -8.19 -20.37
N GLN A 264 -7.01 -8.90 -20.42
CA GLN A 264 -8.05 -8.84 -19.41
C GLN A 264 -8.36 -10.24 -18.87
N GLU A 265 -8.44 -10.36 -17.55
CA GLU A 265 -8.70 -11.62 -16.84
C GLU A 265 -9.82 -11.42 -15.80
N LEU A 266 -10.91 -12.15 -15.96
CA LEU A 266 -12.02 -12.15 -15.02
C LEU A 266 -11.79 -13.21 -13.93
N LEU A 267 -11.98 -12.82 -12.68
CA LEU A 267 -11.87 -13.67 -11.51
C LEU A 267 -13.25 -13.98 -10.94
N ASP A 268 -13.40 -15.19 -10.38
CA ASP A 268 -14.58 -15.55 -9.60
C ASP A 268 -14.62 -14.76 -8.28
N GLU A 269 -15.65 -13.92 -8.10
CA GLU A 269 -15.88 -13.18 -6.86
C GLU A 269 -16.02 -14.09 -5.63
N ALA A 270 -16.57 -15.31 -5.82
CA ALA A 270 -16.75 -16.26 -4.74
C ALA A 270 -15.39 -16.77 -4.25
N ALA A 271 -14.35 -16.78 -5.07
CA ALA A 271 -13.00 -17.16 -4.63
C ALA A 271 -12.37 -16.12 -3.69
N ILE A 272 -12.75 -14.85 -3.80
CA ILE A 272 -12.18 -13.74 -3.02
C ILE A 272 -12.85 -13.64 -1.65
N LYS A 273 -12.36 -14.38 -0.66
CA LYS A 273 -12.98 -14.36 0.68
C LYS A 273 -12.43 -13.28 1.61
N SER A 274 -11.30 -12.69 1.28
CA SER A 274 -10.61 -11.66 2.07
C SER A 274 -9.61 -10.89 1.20
N HIS A 275 -9.06 -9.79 1.72
CA HIS A 275 -7.95 -9.08 1.08
C HIS A 275 -6.68 -9.93 0.98
N GLY A 276 -6.46 -10.87 1.91
CA GLY A 276 -5.37 -11.86 1.82
C GLY A 276 -5.57 -12.86 0.68
N ASP A 277 -6.81 -13.20 0.34
CA ASP A 277 -7.10 -14.03 -0.85
C ASP A 277 -6.88 -13.21 -2.12
N ALA A 278 -7.35 -11.95 -2.14
CA ALA A 278 -7.14 -11.04 -3.26
C ALA A 278 -5.66 -10.94 -3.68
N ILE A 279 -4.73 -10.81 -2.73
CA ILE A 279 -3.28 -10.78 -3.02
C ILE A 279 -2.81 -12.01 -3.82
N GLY A 280 -3.36 -13.20 -3.52
CA GLY A 280 -3.02 -14.42 -4.23
C GLY A 280 -3.68 -14.51 -5.61
N TYR A 281 -4.99 -14.27 -5.66
CA TYR A 281 -5.77 -14.38 -6.89
C TYR A 281 -5.44 -13.28 -7.91
N LEU A 282 -4.94 -12.12 -7.48
CA LEU A 282 -4.47 -11.05 -8.37
C LEU A 282 -3.05 -11.30 -8.90
N MET A 283 -2.30 -12.28 -8.36
CA MET A 283 -0.92 -12.57 -8.77
C MET A 283 0.02 -11.35 -8.76
N LEU A 284 -0.02 -10.56 -7.68
CA LEU A 284 0.86 -9.39 -7.51
C LEU A 284 2.33 -9.80 -7.61
N SER A 285 3.11 -9.08 -8.42
CA SER A 285 4.49 -9.42 -8.78
C SER A 285 5.53 -9.13 -7.70
N GLY A 286 5.15 -8.38 -6.65
CA GLY A 286 6.02 -8.01 -5.54
C GLY A 286 5.63 -8.57 -4.17
N GLN A 287 6.56 -8.51 -3.20
CA GLN A 287 6.27 -8.69 -1.78
C GLN A 287 5.51 -7.47 -1.24
N VAL A 288 4.23 -7.32 -1.60
CA VAL A 288 3.34 -6.31 -0.96
C VAL A 288 3.21 -6.53 0.54
N ILE A 289 3.41 -7.78 0.97
CA ILE A 289 3.47 -8.23 2.35
C ILE A 289 4.40 -9.45 2.41
N ARG A 290 4.96 -9.76 3.58
CA ARG A 290 5.76 -10.99 3.77
C ARG A 290 4.88 -12.24 3.61
N PRO A 291 5.39 -13.32 2.99
CA PRO A 291 4.63 -14.56 2.79
C PRO A 291 4.05 -15.14 4.09
N ILE A 292 4.81 -15.08 5.18
CA ILE A 292 4.35 -15.56 6.50
C ILE A 292 3.18 -14.73 7.03
N SER A 293 3.22 -13.41 6.86
CA SER A 293 2.14 -12.51 7.28
C SER A 293 0.90 -12.70 6.41
N LEU A 294 1.07 -12.94 5.10
CA LEU A 294 -0.03 -13.33 4.21
C LEU A 294 -0.71 -14.62 4.66
N GLN A 295 0.09 -15.63 5.03
CA GLN A 295 -0.43 -16.89 5.56
C GLN A 295 -1.20 -16.66 6.88
N GLN A 296 -0.67 -15.82 7.79
CA GLN A 296 -1.36 -15.44 9.02
C GLN A 296 -2.71 -14.78 8.73
N ILE A 297 -2.79 -13.81 7.82
CA ILE A 297 -4.05 -13.17 7.41
C ILE A 297 -5.05 -14.22 6.92
N ARG A 298 -4.63 -15.13 6.03
CA ARG A 298 -5.52 -16.17 5.49
C ARG A 298 -5.99 -17.17 6.55
N ILE A 299 -5.16 -17.49 7.54
CA ILE A 299 -5.54 -18.35 8.67
C ILE A 299 -6.56 -17.64 9.56
N GLU A 300 -6.29 -16.39 9.96
CA GLU A 300 -7.20 -15.59 10.78
C GLU A 300 -8.58 -15.43 10.12
N GLN A 301 -8.62 -15.20 8.80
CA GLN A 301 -9.86 -15.07 8.05
C GLN A 301 -10.67 -16.38 7.98
N ARG A 302 -10.00 -17.53 7.93
CA ARG A 302 -10.64 -18.86 7.95
C ARG A 302 -11.19 -19.20 9.33
N ALA A 303 -10.40 -18.97 10.38
CA ALA A 303 -10.80 -19.26 11.76
C ALA A 303 -12.11 -18.56 12.15
N LEU A 304 -12.26 -17.29 11.80
CA LEU A 304 -13.45 -16.51 12.14
C LEU A 304 -14.71 -16.92 11.36
N LYS A 305 -14.58 -17.56 10.20
CA LYS A 305 -15.74 -18.11 9.46
C LYS A 305 -16.32 -19.35 10.15
N GLY A 306 -15.48 -20.20 10.74
CA GLY A 306 -15.93 -21.40 11.45
C GLY A 306 -16.77 -21.07 12.69
N VAL A 307 -16.45 -19.97 13.39
CA VAL A 307 -17.20 -19.52 14.57
C VAL A 307 -18.64 -19.09 14.23
N GLY A 308 -18.90 -18.63 13.01
CA GLY A 308 -20.25 -18.25 12.57
C GLY A 308 -21.15 -19.42 12.16
N GLN A 309 -20.60 -20.63 11.97
CA GLN A 309 -21.38 -21.83 11.64
C GLN A 309 -21.81 -22.60 12.90
N CYS A 310 -21.02 -22.56 13.98
CA CYS A 310 -21.36 -23.21 15.25
C CYS A 310 -22.40 -22.44 16.11
N GLN A 311 -23.03 -21.38 15.59
CA GLN A 311 -24.09 -20.64 16.29
C GLN A 311 -25.50 -20.86 15.70
N ASN A 312 -25.62 -21.74 14.71
CA ASN A 312 -26.90 -22.05 14.05
C ASN A 312 -27.32 -23.53 14.19
N ASP A 313 -26.67 -24.29 15.08
CA ASP A 313 -27.09 -25.64 15.48
C ASP A 313 -27.48 -25.63 16.96
#